data_AF-A0A329S2A2-F1
#
_entry.id   AF-A0A329S2A2-F1
#
_cell.length_a   1.000
_cell.length_b   1.000
_cell.length_c   1.000
_cell.angle_alpha   90.00
_cell.angle_beta   90.00
_cell.angle_gamma   90.00
#
_symmetry.space_group_name_H-M   'P 1'
#
loop_
_entity.id
_entity.type
_entity.pdbx_description
1 polymer ?
#
loop_
_entity_poly.entity_id
_entity_poly.type
_entity_poly.pdbx_seq_one_letter_code
_entity_poly.pdbx_strand_id
1 'polypeptide(L)'
;MAAAEALLAYEPLQQLQHENFLLREENRRLQSEVRELLTWKDKAIAHMAAMAPTRRRAAREVERAKQLQQQLRTVESSLKSRGALELATTELETEREALQHRIEVLRRENAALKLQSDRRKGRADEAEAQLAAMGESFRLHLERLVAMRESLDDADSKSRNNKENAAEITIQKDTNPSNSTNTTIRNQDPEKPETGMGDVDSSSSDSLSSAALVTGLDAVASKCLSWLQEHLRQSFAQQQHKAAHYEAQHEEIKRLKEQVQDAGRIPEELAEQHAKQTRDLAELREAHEQLQQRVADTEHMVIVQQQRREDMATRLRLVAGEVRQYLRLVRGEIKRKFGYLPEAIAHAESWARIAEALELLLCQSSDRCVARGRGNGK
;
A
#
# COMPACT_ATOMS: atom_id res chain seq x y z
N MET A 1 -41.76 57.55 -102.60
CA MET A 1 -42.45 56.55 -101.75
C MET A 1 -41.58 55.31 -101.58
N ALA A 2 -41.25 54.57 -102.65
CA ALA A 2 -40.39 53.37 -102.58
C ALA A 2 -38.99 53.56 -101.94
N ALA A 3 -38.34 54.72 -102.14
CA ALA A 3 -37.03 55.00 -101.53
C ALA A 3 -37.10 55.24 -100.00
N ALA A 4 -38.24 55.75 -99.49
CA ALA A 4 -38.42 55.99 -98.06
C ALA A 4 -38.76 54.69 -97.30
N GLU A 5 -39.54 53.80 -97.92
CA GLU A 5 -39.83 52.47 -97.39
C GLU A 5 -38.58 51.58 -97.36
N ALA A 6 -37.71 51.67 -98.37
CA ALA A 6 -36.42 50.98 -98.39
C ALA A 6 -35.44 51.48 -97.31
N LEU A 7 -35.46 52.78 -96.98
CA LEU A 7 -34.65 53.34 -95.90
C LEU A 7 -35.17 52.93 -94.51
N LEU A 8 -36.49 52.89 -94.31
CA LEU A 8 -37.10 52.40 -93.07
C LEU A 8 -36.86 50.90 -92.84
N ALA A 9 -36.82 50.10 -93.90
CA ALA A 9 -36.44 48.69 -93.82
C ALA A 9 -34.95 48.45 -93.52
N TYR A 10 -34.10 49.46 -93.74
CA TYR A 10 -32.64 49.38 -93.59
C TYR A 10 -32.14 49.78 -92.19
N GLU A 11 -32.85 50.67 -91.48
CA GLU A 11 -32.56 51.05 -90.09
C GLU A 11 -32.38 49.87 -89.11
N PRO A 12 -33.31 48.88 -89.03
CA PRO A 12 -33.15 47.76 -88.10
C PRO A 12 -31.96 46.87 -88.46
N LEU A 13 -31.62 46.75 -89.75
CA LEU A 13 -30.43 46.02 -90.18
C LEU A 13 -29.14 46.73 -89.72
N GLN A 14 -29.10 48.07 -89.81
CA GLN A 14 -27.95 48.85 -89.33
C GLN A 14 -27.80 48.79 -87.81
N GLN A 15 -28.91 48.84 -87.06
CA GLN A 15 -28.91 48.68 -85.59
C GLN A 15 -28.35 47.31 -85.19
N LEU A 16 -28.86 46.23 -85.81
CA LEU A 16 -28.35 44.88 -85.56
C LEU A 16 -26.87 44.74 -85.94
N GLN A 17 -26.41 45.37 -87.02
CA GLN A 17 -24.98 45.36 -87.37
C GLN A 17 -24.12 46.08 -86.34
N HIS A 18 -24.60 47.22 -85.81
CA HIS A 18 -23.91 47.97 -84.75
C HIS A 18 -23.86 47.18 -83.44
N GLU A 19 -24.98 46.62 -82.99
CA GLU A 19 -25.04 45.75 -81.81
C GLU A 19 -24.13 44.53 -81.97
N ASN A 20 -24.15 43.89 -83.14
CA ASN A 20 -23.28 42.75 -83.41
C ASN A 20 -21.80 43.14 -83.40
N PHE A 21 -21.46 44.35 -83.85
CA PHE A 21 -20.11 44.89 -83.72
C PHE A 21 -19.72 45.10 -82.24
N LEU A 22 -20.58 45.71 -81.43
CA LEU A 22 -20.34 45.93 -79.99
C LEU A 22 -20.15 44.59 -79.25
N LEU A 23 -21.02 43.61 -79.48
CA LEU A 23 -20.91 42.29 -78.88
C LEU A 23 -19.60 41.58 -79.28
N ARG A 24 -19.12 41.77 -80.52
CA ARG A 24 -17.82 41.23 -80.94
C ARG A 24 -16.66 41.94 -80.24
N GLU A 25 -16.74 43.24 -80.00
CA GLU A 25 -15.73 43.97 -79.23
C GLU A 25 -15.72 43.55 -77.75
N GLU A 26 -16.89 43.44 -77.13
CA GLU A 26 -17.02 42.94 -75.76
C GLU A 26 -16.48 41.52 -75.64
N ASN A 27 -16.81 40.63 -76.58
CA ASN A 27 -16.28 39.27 -76.58
C ASN A 27 -14.74 39.27 -76.73
N ARG A 28 -14.17 40.16 -77.54
CA ARG A 28 -12.70 40.32 -77.63
C ARG A 28 -12.10 40.80 -76.30
N ARG A 29 -12.74 41.75 -75.61
CA ARG A 29 -12.31 42.24 -74.29
C ARG A 29 -12.37 41.15 -73.22
N LEU A 30 -13.50 40.44 -73.14
CA LEU A 30 -13.66 39.31 -72.22
C LEU A 30 -12.64 38.20 -72.52
N GLN A 31 -12.36 37.93 -73.79
CA GLN A 31 -11.32 36.97 -74.17
C GLN A 31 -9.92 37.40 -73.73
N SER A 32 -9.58 38.70 -73.74
CA SER A 32 -8.32 39.18 -73.17
C SER A 32 -8.28 39.06 -71.65
N GLU A 33 -9.36 39.43 -70.96
CA GLU A 33 -9.44 39.33 -69.49
C GLU A 33 -9.33 37.87 -69.02
N VAL A 34 -10.03 36.94 -69.69
CA VAL A 34 -9.91 35.51 -69.39
C VAL A 34 -8.49 35.01 -69.61
N ARG A 35 -7.82 35.44 -70.69
CA ARG A 35 -6.41 35.09 -70.93
C ARG A 35 -5.50 35.62 -69.82
N GLU A 36 -5.67 36.87 -69.41
CA GLU A 36 -4.92 37.45 -68.31
C GLU A 36 -5.15 36.66 -67.02
N LEU A 37 -6.41 36.40 -66.64
CA LEU A 37 -6.74 35.62 -65.44
C LEU A 37 -6.12 34.22 -65.45
N LEU A 38 -6.09 33.56 -66.61
CA LEU A 38 -5.40 32.27 -66.76
C LEU A 38 -3.89 32.41 -66.50
N THR A 39 -3.24 33.45 -67.03
CA THR A 39 -1.81 33.67 -66.74
C THR A 39 -1.54 33.97 -65.26
N TRP A 40 -2.44 34.70 -64.59
CA TRP A 40 -2.34 34.96 -63.15
C TRP A 40 -2.50 33.67 -62.35
N LYS A 41 -3.48 32.83 -62.72
CA LYS A 41 -3.66 31.50 -62.13
C LYS A 41 -2.40 30.65 -62.29
N ASP A 42 -1.81 30.60 -63.48
CA ASP A 42 -0.61 29.80 -63.74
C ASP A 42 0.59 30.31 -62.93
N LYS A 43 0.77 31.64 -62.84
CA LYS A 43 1.80 32.26 -61.97
C LYS A 43 1.60 31.90 -60.50
N ALA A 44 0.35 31.94 -60.01
CA ALA A 44 0.03 31.57 -58.63
C ALA A 44 0.31 30.08 -58.36
N ILE A 45 -0.05 29.19 -59.29
CA ILE A 45 0.25 27.76 -59.20
C ILE A 45 1.76 27.52 -59.19
N ALA A 46 2.51 28.18 -60.08
CA ALA A 46 3.96 28.08 -60.14
C ALA A 46 4.61 28.55 -58.83
N HIS A 47 4.16 29.68 -58.27
CA HIS A 47 4.63 30.16 -56.96
C HIS A 47 4.30 29.19 -55.82
N MET A 48 3.08 28.65 -55.78
CA MET A 48 2.70 27.64 -54.78
C MET A 48 3.54 26.36 -54.90
N ALA A 49 3.86 25.93 -56.12
CA ALA A 49 4.71 24.79 -56.40
C ALA A 49 6.17 25.07 -55.96
N ALA A 50 6.71 26.25 -56.27
CA ALA A 50 8.03 26.69 -55.83
C ALA A 50 8.14 26.76 -54.30
N MET A 51 7.07 27.15 -53.60
CA MET A 51 6.99 27.19 -52.14
C MET A 51 6.58 25.87 -51.48
N ALA A 52 6.25 24.83 -52.24
CA ALA A 52 5.88 23.53 -51.67
C ALA A 52 7.06 22.85 -50.94
N PRO A 53 8.30 22.86 -51.45
CA PRO A 53 9.45 22.30 -50.75
C PRO A 53 9.75 23.00 -49.42
N THR A 54 9.68 24.33 -49.36
CA THR A 54 9.93 25.10 -48.12
C THR A 54 8.86 24.81 -47.08
N ARG A 55 7.57 24.79 -47.46
CA ARG A 55 6.47 24.38 -46.59
C ARG A 55 6.65 22.95 -46.06
N ARG A 56 7.07 22.01 -46.91
CA ARG A 56 7.36 20.63 -46.50
C ARG A 56 8.55 20.53 -45.55
N ARG A 57 9.60 21.33 -45.73
CA ARG A 57 10.74 21.39 -44.79
C ARG A 57 10.30 21.94 -43.43
N ALA A 58 9.59 23.06 -43.41
CA ALA A 58 9.06 23.65 -42.19
C ALA A 58 8.12 22.68 -41.44
N ALA A 59 7.25 21.96 -42.15
CA ALA A 59 6.39 20.94 -41.54
C ALA A 59 7.19 19.81 -40.87
N ARG A 60 8.25 19.31 -41.52
CA ARG A 60 9.14 18.30 -40.93
C ARG A 60 9.90 18.83 -39.72
N GLU A 61 10.33 20.10 -39.74
CA GLU A 61 11.00 20.72 -38.60
C GLU A 61 10.06 20.87 -37.41
N VAL A 62 8.80 21.26 -37.64
CA VAL A 62 7.76 21.30 -36.61
C VAL A 62 7.49 19.90 -36.04
N GLU A 63 7.42 18.87 -36.88
CA GLU A 63 7.27 17.47 -36.42
C GLU A 63 8.47 17.03 -35.56
N ARG A 64 9.70 17.34 -35.97
CA ARG A 64 10.90 17.05 -35.17
C ARG A 64 10.89 17.80 -33.84
N ALA A 65 10.49 19.08 -33.83
CA ALA A 65 10.39 19.87 -32.61
C ALA A 65 9.34 19.29 -31.65
N LYS A 66 8.21 18.79 -32.16
CA LYS A 66 7.19 18.09 -31.36
C LYS A 66 7.74 16.78 -30.77
N GLN A 67 8.51 16.01 -31.54
CA GLN A 67 9.17 14.79 -31.04
C GLN A 67 10.17 15.11 -29.94
N LEU A 68 11.03 16.12 -30.12
CA LEU A 68 11.97 16.58 -29.10
C LEU A 68 11.24 17.07 -27.84
N GLN A 69 10.13 17.80 -28.00
CA GLN A 69 9.33 18.25 -26.85
C GLN A 69 8.73 17.06 -26.07
N GLN A 70 8.29 16.00 -26.77
CA GLN A 70 7.82 14.78 -26.12
C GLN A 70 8.96 14.08 -25.37
N GLN A 71 10.14 13.96 -25.98
CA GLN A 71 11.33 13.40 -25.32
C GLN A 71 11.77 14.21 -24.09
N LEU A 72 11.70 15.53 -24.14
CA LEU A 72 11.99 16.38 -22.98
C LEU A 72 10.99 16.14 -21.86
N ARG A 73 9.70 16.03 -22.17
CA ARG A 73 8.67 15.72 -21.15
C ARG A 73 8.88 14.36 -20.50
N THR A 74 9.30 13.35 -21.25
CA THR A 74 9.58 12.03 -20.66
C THR A 74 10.80 12.10 -19.75
N VAL A 75 11.87 12.80 -20.14
CA VAL A 75 13.05 13.03 -19.29
C VAL A 75 12.70 13.85 -18.05
N GLU A 76 11.90 14.90 -18.17
CA GLU A 76 11.42 15.68 -17.03
C GLU A 76 10.62 14.82 -16.05
N SER A 77 9.76 13.93 -16.55
CA SER A 77 8.99 13.01 -15.71
C SER A 77 9.87 12.01 -14.98
N SER A 78 10.91 11.47 -15.63
CA SER A 78 11.84 10.52 -15.02
C SER A 78 12.77 11.18 -14.01
N LEU A 79 13.18 12.43 -14.25
CA LEU A 79 13.92 13.23 -13.27
C LEU A 79 13.08 13.55 -12.03
N LYS A 80 11.80 13.89 -12.22
CA LYS A 80 10.88 14.09 -11.09
C LYS A 80 10.69 12.81 -10.26
N SER A 81 10.49 11.67 -10.91
CA SER A 81 10.37 10.39 -10.18
C SER A 81 11.67 10.03 -9.47
N ARG A 82 12.82 10.28 -10.10
CA ARG A 82 14.13 10.06 -9.47
C ARG A 82 14.33 10.96 -8.25
N GLY A 83 13.99 12.25 -8.33
CA GLY A 83 14.07 13.16 -7.19
C GLY A 83 13.16 12.73 -6.03
N ALA A 84 11.95 12.24 -6.32
CA ALA A 84 11.08 11.69 -5.29
C ALA A 84 11.66 10.42 -4.63
N LEU A 85 12.29 9.54 -5.43
CA LEU A 85 12.98 8.36 -4.90
C LEU A 85 14.20 8.74 -4.06
N GLU A 86 14.99 9.74 -4.48
CA GLU A 86 16.14 10.23 -3.71
C GLU A 86 15.70 10.79 -2.34
N LEU A 87 14.60 11.55 -2.30
CA LEU A 87 14.01 12.02 -1.03
C LEU A 87 13.57 10.84 -0.14
N ALA A 88 12.81 9.88 -0.69
CA ALA A 88 12.38 8.70 0.05
C ALA A 88 13.57 7.88 0.58
N THR A 89 14.67 7.78 -0.18
CA THR A 89 15.88 7.11 0.32
C THR A 89 16.52 7.84 1.48
N THR A 90 16.57 9.18 1.45
CA THR A 90 17.11 9.95 2.57
C THR A 90 16.23 9.83 3.82
N GLU A 91 14.90 9.82 3.67
CA GLU A 91 13.97 9.58 4.78
C GLU A 91 14.20 8.20 5.41
N LEU A 92 14.28 7.14 4.59
CA LEU A 92 14.58 5.78 5.08
C LEU A 92 15.96 5.67 5.74
N GLU A 93 16.96 6.38 5.25
CA GLU A 93 18.28 6.45 5.90
C GLU A 93 18.20 7.08 7.28
N THR A 94 17.48 8.21 7.42
CA THR A 94 17.28 8.85 8.72
C THR A 94 16.46 7.98 9.69
N GLU A 95 15.44 7.28 9.22
CA GLU A 95 14.67 6.33 10.02
C GLU A 95 15.54 5.16 10.48
N ARG A 96 16.39 4.65 9.59
CA ARG A 96 17.34 3.58 9.90
C ARG A 96 18.33 4.01 10.98
N GLU A 97 18.88 5.23 10.89
CA GLU A 97 19.77 5.79 11.91
C GLU A 97 19.06 5.94 13.27
N ALA A 98 17.83 6.47 13.27
CA ALA A 98 17.02 6.59 14.48
C ALA A 98 16.75 5.22 15.14
N LEU A 99 16.40 4.21 14.34
CA LEU A 99 16.20 2.84 14.82
C LEU A 99 17.50 2.22 15.35
N GLN A 100 18.64 2.45 14.69
CA GLN A 100 19.94 2.00 15.17
C GLN A 100 20.27 2.59 16.54
N HIS A 101 20.08 3.91 16.72
CA HIS A 101 20.24 4.55 18.01
C HIS A 101 19.30 3.96 19.08
N ARG A 102 18.03 3.69 18.74
CA ARG A 102 17.09 3.05 19.67
C ARG A 102 17.54 1.66 20.08
N ILE A 103 18.04 0.85 19.14
CA ILE A 103 18.59 -0.49 19.41
C ILE A 103 19.79 -0.40 20.35
N GLU A 104 20.70 0.55 20.15
CA GLU A 104 21.84 0.74 21.04
C GLU A 104 21.42 1.12 22.46
N VAL A 105 20.46 2.03 22.61
CA VAL A 105 19.91 2.41 23.91
C VAL A 105 19.30 1.19 24.61
N LEU A 106 18.46 0.44 23.92
CA LEU A 106 17.85 -0.79 24.46
C LEU A 106 18.90 -1.84 24.82
N ARG A 107 19.99 -1.96 24.05
CA ARG A 107 21.11 -2.86 24.40
C ARG A 107 21.79 -2.44 25.70
N ARG A 108 22.05 -1.13 25.90
CA ARG A 108 22.65 -0.60 27.13
C ARG A 108 21.72 -0.84 28.33
N GLU A 109 20.43 -0.57 28.18
CA GLU A 109 19.42 -0.81 29.21
C GLU A 109 19.33 -2.30 29.59
N ASN A 110 19.30 -3.20 28.60
CA ASN A 110 19.25 -4.64 28.84
C ASN A 110 20.52 -5.14 29.56
N ALA A 111 21.70 -4.64 29.19
CA ALA A 111 22.94 -4.94 29.91
C ALA A 111 22.90 -4.47 31.38
N ALA A 112 22.36 -3.27 31.64
CA ALA A 112 22.19 -2.77 33.00
C ALA A 112 21.20 -3.63 33.82
N LEU A 113 20.08 -4.04 33.22
CA LEU A 113 19.09 -4.90 33.85
C LEU A 113 19.65 -6.30 34.15
N LYS A 114 20.42 -6.90 33.24
CA LYS A 114 21.13 -8.16 33.49
C LYS A 114 22.05 -8.04 34.70
N LEU A 115 22.86 -7.00 34.74
CA LEU A 115 23.78 -6.76 35.86
C LEU A 115 23.03 -6.56 37.19
N GLN A 116 21.87 -5.89 37.17
CA GLN A 116 21.02 -5.76 38.34
C GLN A 116 20.38 -7.10 38.76
N SER A 117 19.96 -7.91 37.79
CA SER A 117 19.43 -9.26 38.02
C SER A 117 20.48 -10.15 38.68
N ASP A 118 21.71 -10.17 38.14
CA ASP A 118 22.81 -10.98 38.68
C ASP A 118 23.16 -10.57 40.12
N ARG A 119 23.17 -9.26 40.41
CA ARG A 119 23.34 -8.76 41.79
C ARG A 119 22.22 -9.17 42.73
N ARG A 120 20.97 -9.20 42.27
CA ARG A 120 19.83 -9.67 43.09
C ARG A 120 19.91 -11.17 43.32
N LYS A 121 20.30 -11.93 42.31
CA LYS A 121 20.52 -13.37 42.40
C LYS A 121 21.63 -13.70 43.39
N GLY A 122 22.79 -13.06 43.29
CA GLY A 122 23.88 -13.26 44.25
C GLY A 122 23.47 -12.98 45.70
N ARG A 123 22.71 -11.91 45.96
CA ARG A 123 22.15 -11.64 47.30
C ARG A 123 21.15 -12.70 47.77
N ALA A 124 20.36 -13.27 46.86
CA ALA A 124 19.44 -14.35 47.18
C ALA A 124 20.21 -15.64 47.52
N ASP A 125 21.23 -15.98 46.73
CA ASP A 125 22.09 -17.14 46.95
C ASP A 125 22.86 -17.01 48.30
N GLU A 126 23.35 -15.81 48.63
CA GLU A 126 23.96 -15.51 49.93
C GLU A 126 22.99 -15.69 51.10
N ALA A 127 21.76 -15.18 50.96
CA ALA A 127 20.72 -15.34 51.99
C ALA A 127 20.31 -16.81 52.16
N GLU A 128 20.22 -17.57 51.06
CA GLU A 128 19.96 -19.01 51.09
C GLU A 128 21.09 -19.77 51.80
N ALA A 129 22.35 -19.43 51.53
CA ALA A 129 23.50 -20.01 52.23
C ALA A 129 23.49 -19.70 53.74
N GLN A 130 23.10 -18.48 54.14
CA GLN A 130 22.94 -18.11 55.55
C GLN A 130 21.82 -18.91 56.24
N LEU A 131 20.67 -19.05 55.58
CA LEU A 131 19.56 -19.87 56.08
C LEU A 131 19.95 -21.34 56.21
N ALA A 132 20.69 -21.88 55.24
CA ALA A 132 21.21 -23.25 55.29
C ALA A 132 22.18 -23.44 56.47
N ALA A 133 23.14 -22.53 56.66
CA ALA A 133 24.07 -22.58 57.78
C ALA A 133 23.36 -22.47 59.14
N MET A 134 22.36 -21.59 59.26
CA MET A 134 21.51 -21.54 60.45
C MET A 134 20.74 -22.84 60.66
N GLY A 135 20.15 -23.41 59.60
CA GLY A 135 19.46 -24.70 59.65
C GLY A 135 20.35 -25.84 60.14
N GLU A 136 21.59 -25.90 59.67
CA GLU A 136 22.59 -26.87 60.15
C GLU A 136 22.97 -26.63 61.62
N SER A 137 23.12 -25.37 62.05
CA SER A 137 23.39 -25.04 63.45
C SER A 137 22.26 -25.48 64.38
N PHE A 138 21.00 -25.31 63.96
CA PHE A 138 19.83 -25.76 64.69
C PHE A 138 19.76 -27.29 64.74
N ARG A 139 20.02 -27.97 63.62
CA ARG A 139 20.13 -29.43 63.57
C ARG A 139 21.17 -29.95 64.57
N LEU A 140 22.37 -29.38 64.59
CA LEU A 140 23.42 -29.77 65.53
C LEU A 140 23.04 -29.51 66.99
N HIS A 141 22.35 -28.40 67.28
CA HIS A 141 21.86 -28.12 68.63
C HIS A 141 20.79 -29.13 69.07
N LEU A 142 19.87 -29.49 68.17
CA LEU A 142 18.87 -30.52 68.41
C LEU A 142 19.52 -31.88 68.64
N GLU A 143 20.51 -32.26 67.84
CA GLU A 143 21.27 -33.50 68.03
C GLU A 143 21.96 -33.54 69.40
N ARG A 144 22.55 -32.43 69.85
CA ARG A 144 23.14 -32.33 71.21
C ARG A 144 22.09 -32.44 72.30
N LEU A 145 20.93 -31.80 72.14
CA LEU A 145 19.82 -31.88 73.09
C LEU A 145 19.27 -33.31 73.19
N VAL A 146 19.13 -34.00 72.04
CA VAL A 146 18.74 -35.42 71.99
C VAL A 146 19.79 -36.28 72.67
N ALA A 147 21.07 -36.12 72.36
CA ALA A 147 22.14 -36.87 73.01
C ALA A 147 22.21 -36.61 74.53
N MET A 148 21.97 -35.38 74.99
CA MET A 148 21.87 -35.08 76.42
C MET A 148 20.65 -35.78 77.04
N ARG A 149 19.50 -35.76 76.37
CA ARG A 149 18.30 -36.47 76.82
C ARG A 149 18.53 -37.98 76.90
N GLU A 150 19.15 -38.58 75.88
CA GLU A 150 19.54 -39.99 75.88
C GLU A 150 20.52 -40.30 77.01
N SER A 151 21.50 -39.43 77.27
CA SER A 151 22.43 -39.61 78.39
C SER A 151 21.77 -39.49 79.77
N LEU A 152 20.72 -38.68 79.90
CA LEU A 152 19.90 -38.58 81.10
C LEU A 152 19.01 -39.81 81.27
N ASP A 153 18.37 -40.28 80.20
CA ASP A 153 17.60 -41.54 80.18
C ASP A 153 18.50 -42.75 80.50
N ASP A 154 19.77 -42.75 80.04
CA ASP A 154 20.80 -43.75 80.38
C ASP A 154 21.30 -43.63 81.83
N ALA A 155 21.36 -42.42 82.39
CA ALA A 155 21.71 -42.18 83.78
C ALA A 155 20.55 -42.59 84.72
N ASP A 156 19.30 -42.36 84.32
CA ASP A 156 18.11 -42.81 85.04
C ASP A 156 17.91 -44.32 84.95
N SER A 157 18.29 -44.97 83.84
CA SER A 157 18.33 -46.44 83.76
C SER A 157 19.50 -47.04 84.55
N LYS A 158 20.65 -46.34 84.69
CA LYS A 158 21.72 -46.72 85.63
C LYS A 158 21.35 -46.45 87.11
N SER A 159 20.53 -45.45 87.41
CA SER A 159 20.01 -45.20 88.76
C SER A 159 18.91 -46.19 89.15
N ARG A 160 18.09 -46.64 88.18
CA ARG A 160 17.16 -47.78 88.31
C ARG A 160 17.87 -49.14 88.39
N ASN A 161 19.01 -49.36 87.74
CA ASN A 161 19.75 -50.63 87.88
C ASN A 161 20.36 -50.86 89.29
N ASN A 162 20.38 -49.84 90.17
CA ASN A 162 20.72 -50.01 91.60
C ASN A 162 19.49 -50.08 92.53
N LYS A 163 18.28 -49.89 92.01
CA LYS A 163 17.03 -50.06 92.76
C LYS A 163 16.00 -50.64 91.81
N GLU A 164 15.87 -51.96 91.90
CA GLU A 164 14.77 -52.81 91.43
C GLU A 164 15.25 -53.99 90.56
N ASN A 165 15.93 -54.93 91.24
CA ASN A 165 15.65 -56.37 91.13
C ASN A 165 14.22 -56.69 91.61
N ALA A 166 13.21 -55.92 91.22
CA ALA A 166 11.84 -56.18 91.61
C ALA A 166 10.86 -55.50 90.67
N ALA A 167 10.02 -56.33 90.07
CA ALA A 167 8.77 -56.02 89.40
C ALA A 167 8.86 -55.74 87.89
N GLU A 168 8.59 -56.83 87.20
CA GLU A 168 8.29 -57.02 85.80
C GLU A 168 6.76 -56.85 85.56
N ILE A 169 6.39 -56.58 84.29
CA ILE A 169 5.07 -56.76 83.60
C ILE A 169 3.95 -55.74 84.02
N THR A 170 3.16 -55.03 83.17
CA THR A 170 2.42 -55.42 81.94
C THR A 170 1.71 -54.17 81.34
N ILE A 171 2.02 -53.74 80.09
CA ILE A 171 1.21 -53.73 78.83
C ILE A 171 -0.02 -52.79 78.67
N GLN A 172 0.04 -52.01 77.55
CA GLN A 172 -0.98 -51.40 76.65
C GLN A 172 -1.83 -50.19 77.08
N LYS A 173 -1.82 -49.11 76.26
CA LYS A 173 -2.84 -48.82 75.21
C LYS A 173 -2.56 -47.52 74.42
N ASP A 174 -2.96 -47.55 73.15
CA ASP A 174 -2.88 -46.59 72.03
C ASP A 174 -3.18 -45.10 72.30
N THR A 175 -2.53 -44.14 71.61
CA THR A 175 -3.06 -43.42 70.40
C THR A 175 -2.21 -42.20 69.96
N ASN A 176 -1.91 -42.18 68.65
CA ASN A 176 -1.72 -41.07 67.70
C ASN A 176 -0.53 -40.06 67.74
N PRO A 177 0.06 -39.77 66.55
CA PRO A 177 1.01 -38.68 66.33
C PRO A 177 0.34 -37.45 65.68
N SER A 178 0.71 -36.23 66.11
CA SER A 178 0.78 -35.05 65.23
C SER A 178 1.19 -33.80 66.02
N ASN A 179 2.34 -33.22 65.67
CA ASN A 179 2.63 -31.78 65.85
C ASN A 179 2.92 -31.23 64.45
N SER A 180 2.08 -30.33 63.92
CA SER A 180 2.29 -28.86 63.84
C SER A 180 3.42 -28.51 62.85
N THR A 181 3.27 -27.70 61.79
CA THR A 181 2.43 -26.52 61.51
C THR A 181 2.44 -26.27 59.99
N ASN A 182 1.30 -25.89 59.40
CA ASN A 182 1.33 -25.04 58.20
C ASN A 182 0.16 -24.05 58.23
N THR A 183 0.56 -22.79 58.06
CA THR A 183 -0.22 -21.56 58.14
C THR A 183 -1.15 -21.43 56.94
N THR A 184 -2.45 -21.24 57.16
CA THR A 184 -3.33 -20.65 56.15
C THR A 184 -4.24 -19.64 56.82
N ILE A 185 -4.03 -18.39 56.43
CA ILE A 185 -4.78 -17.20 56.81
C ILE A 185 -6.16 -17.30 56.16
N ARG A 186 -7.23 -17.30 56.97
CA ARG A 186 -8.57 -16.93 56.49
C ARG A 186 -9.31 -16.14 57.58
N ASN A 187 -9.58 -14.90 57.23
CA ASN A 187 -10.29 -13.89 58.00
C ASN A 187 -11.69 -14.36 58.41
N GLN A 188 -12.08 -14.15 59.67
CA GLN A 188 -13.45 -13.79 60.06
C GLN A 188 -13.43 -12.81 61.23
N ASP A 189 -14.29 -11.79 61.06
CA ASP A 189 -14.60 -10.68 61.97
C ASP A 189 -15.29 -11.12 63.27
N PRO A 190 -15.24 -10.32 64.35
CA PRO A 190 -15.85 -10.68 65.62
C PRO A 190 -17.29 -10.15 65.75
N GLU A 191 -18.24 -11.05 65.99
CA GLU A 191 -19.52 -10.73 66.62
C GLU A 191 -19.39 -10.79 68.15
N LYS A 192 -19.77 -9.68 68.78
CA LYS A 192 -20.43 -9.48 70.10
C LYS A 192 -20.25 -10.52 71.22
N PRO A 193 -19.87 -10.09 72.45
CA PRO A 193 -20.12 -10.87 73.65
C PRO A 193 -21.46 -10.48 74.31
N GLU A 194 -22.29 -11.47 74.56
CA GLU A 194 -23.26 -11.47 75.65
C GLU A 194 -22.56 -11.91 76.94
N THR A 195 -22.70 -11.13 78.02
CA THR A 195 -22.36 -11.58 79.37
C THR A 195 -23.48 -11.19 80.32
N GLY A 196 -24.18 -12.20 80.84
CA GLY A 196 -25.09 -12.07 81.96
C GLY A 196 -24.43 -12.51 83.27
N MET A 197 -24.69 -11.76 84.34
CA MET A 197 -24.58 -12.04 85.79
C MET A 197 -24.42 -10.67 86.46
N GLY A 198 -25.13 -10.26 87.51
CA GLY A 198 -26.14 -10.84 88.38
C GLY A 198 -26.45 -9.78 89.45
N ASP A 199 -27.69 -9.69 89.89
CA ASP A 199 -28.13 -8.85 91.01
C ASP A 199 -27.45 -9.27 92.31
N VAL A 200 -26.90 -8.31 93.06
CA VAL A 200 -26.81 -8.32 94.53
C VAL A 200 -26.90 -6.87 95.05
N ASP A 201 -27.94 -6.62 95.85
CA ASP A 201 -28.27 -5.33 96.44
C ASP A 201 -27.36 -4.89 97.61
N SER A 202 -27.06 -3.59 97.56
CA SER A 202 -27.00 -2.55 98.60
C SER A 202 -26.57 -2.81 100.06
N SER A 203 -25.68 -1.91 100.51
CA SER A 203 -25.90 -0.83 101.52
C SER A 203 -24.64 -0.69 102.41
N SER A 204 -24.06 0.44 102.78
CA SER A 204 -24.49 1.82 103.11
C SER A 204 -23.19 2.66 103.26
N SER A 205 -23.08 3.99 103.24
CA SER A 205 -23.93 5.13 102.92
C SER A 205 -23.02 6.34 103.16
N ASP A 206 -22.35 6.87 102.14
CA ASP A 206 -21.44 8.02 102.31
C ASP A 206 -21.52 8.98 101.13
N SER A 207 -21.80 10.24 101.45
CA SER A 207 -22.01 11.40 100.56
C SER A 207 -20.74 11.87 99.83
N LEU A 208 -19.70 11.01 99.73
CA LEU A 208 -18.49 11.19 98.91
C LEU A 208 -18.49 10.30 97.65
N SER A 209 -19.45 9.37 97.52
CA SER A 209 -19.54 8.40 96.42
C SER A 209 -20.19 8.93 95.13
N SER A 210 -21.04 9.96 95.22
CA SER A 210 -21.78 10.47 94.04
C SER A 210 -20.88 11.17 93.02
N ALA A 211 -19.89 11.95 93.46
CA ALA A 211 -18.96 12.64 92.55
C ALA A 211 -18.00 11.67 91.84
N ALA A 212 -17.57 10.59 92.51
CA ALA A 212 -16.77 9.52 91.90
C ALA A 212 -17.58 8.69 90.90
N LEU A 213 -18.88 8.51 91.15
CA LEU A 213 -19.79 7.79 90.25
C LEU A 213 -20.10 8.61 88.99
N VAL A 214 -20.31 9.93 89.12
CA VAL A 214 -20.52 10.84 87.99
C VAL A 214 -19.25 10.94 87.13
N THR A 215 -18.06 11.08 87.73
CA THR A 215 -16.80 11.09 86.97
C THR A 215 -16.50 9.73 86.33
N GLY A 216 -16.88 8.62 86.96
CA GLY A 216 -16.84 7.28 86.37
C GLY A 216 -17.77 7.14 85.16
N LEU A 217 -19.00 7.65 85.25
CA LEU A 217 -19.96 7.67 84.14
C LEU A 217 -19.50 8.57 83.00
N ASP A 218 -18.93 9.75 83.29
CA ASP A 218 -18.34 10.63 82.27
C ASP A 218 -17.13 9.99 81.58
N ALA A 219 -16.30 9.25 82.31
CA ALA A 219 -15.17 8.52 81.74
C ALA A 219 -15.63 7.37 80.82
N VAL A 220 -16.68 6.65 81.20
CA VAL A 220 -17.31 5.63 80.36
C VAL A 220 -17.96 6.26 79.13
N ALA A 221 -18.72 7.34 79.29
CA ALA A 221 -19.34 8.07 78.19
C ALA A 221 -18.27 8.60 77.21
N SER A 222 -17.16 9.13 77.72
CA SER A 222 -16.02 9.59 76.92
C SER A 222 -15.36 8.45 76.14
N LYS A 223 -15.18 7.27 76.76
CA LYS A 223 -14.67 6.07 76.09
C LYS A 223 -15.64 5.54 75.04
N CYS A 224 -16.94 5.53 75.32
CA CYS A 224 -17.96 5.13 74.36
C CYS A 224 -17.99 6.09 73.17
N LEU A 225 -17.90 7.40 73.40
CA LEU A 225 -17.84 8.42 72.34
C LEU A 225 -16.56 8.29 71.49
N SER A 226 -15.40 8.09 72.12
CA SER A 226 -14.15 7.93 71.36
C SER A 226 -14.15 6.63 70.56
N TRP A 227 -14.66 5.54 71.13
CA TRP A 227 -14.84 4.27 70.41
C TRP A 227 -15.80 4.43 69.23
N LEU A 228 -16.93 5.11 69.42
CA LEU A 228 -17.94 5.31 68.37
C LEU A 228 -17.43 6.23 67.26
N GLN A 229 -16.68 7.29 67.61
CA GLN A 229 -16.00 8.15 66.64
C GLN A 229 -14.93 7.41 65.84
N GLU A 230 -14.14 6.56 66.50
CA GLU A 230 -13.11 5.75 65.84
C GLU A 230 -13.74 4.70 64.93
N HIS A 231 -14.79 4.02 65.39
CA HIS A 231 -15.54 3.05 64.58
C HIS A 231 -16.21 3.72 63.36
N LEU A 232 -16.78 4.92 63.52
CA LEU A 232 -17.32 5.69 62.40
C LEU A 232 -16.22 6.09 61.41
N ARG A 233 -15.05 6.54 61.89
CA ARG A 233 -13.91 6.84 61.02
C ARG A 233 -13.44 5.63 60.24
N GLN A 234 -13.29 4.48 60.89
CA GLN A 234 -12.84 3.24 60.24
C GLN A 234 -13.86 2.76 59.22
N SER A 235 -15.16 2.75 59.55
CA SER A 235 -16.21 2.36 58.61
C SER A 235 -16.29 3.29 57.39
N PHE A 236 -16.12 4.60 57.59
CA PHE A 236 -16.09 5.58 56.50
C PHE A 236 -14.84 5.42 55.62
N ALA A 237 -13.66 5.21 56.22
CA ALA A 237 -12.43 4.94 55.47
C ALA A 237 -12.54 3.65 54.63
N GLN A 238 -13.16 2.60 55.17
CA GLN A 238 -13.43 1.37 54.43
C GLN A 238 -14.41 1.60 53.26
N GLN A 239 -15.46 2.41 53.45
CA GLN A 239 -16.38 2.77 52.37
C GLN A 239 -15.68 3.60 51.29
N GLN A 240 -14.82 4.55 51.66
CA GLN A 240 -14.03 5.33 50.69
C GLN A 240 -13.06 4.46 49.91
N HIS A 241 -12.37 3.51 50.55
CA HIS A 241 -11.51 2.56 49.84
C HIS A 241 -12.28 1.69 48.87
N LYS A 242 -13.48 1.21 49.26
CA LYS A 242 -14.36 0.45 48.35
C LYS A 242 -14.79 1.32 47.16
N ALA A 243 -15.21 2.56 47.39
CA ALA A 243 -15.60 3.50 46.33
C ALA A 243 -14.45 3.76 45.36
N ALA A 244 -13.25 4.08 45.86
CA ALA A 244 -12.07 4.29 45.04
C ALA A 244 -11.69 3.05 44.21
N HIS A 245 -11.85 1.85 44.76
CA HIS A 245 -11.63 0.61 44.03
C HIS A 245 -12.63 0.42 42.88
N TYR A 246 -13.92 0.72 43.10
CA TYR A 246 -14.92 0.66 42.02
C TYR A 246 -14.70 1.71 40.94
N GLU A 247 -14.26 2.92 41.31
CA GLU A 247 -13.90 3.97 40.35
C GLU A 247 -12.73 3.52 39.46
N ALA A 248 -11.68 2.95 40.06
CA ALA A 248 -10.54 2.42 39.31
C ALA A 248 -10.95 1.28 38.35
N GLN A 249 -11.82 0.37 38.80
CA GLN A 249 -12.38 -0.68 37.95
C GLN A 249 -13.25 -0.12 36.81
N HIS A 250 -14.02 0.93 37.06
CA HIS A 250 -14.82 1.59 36.03
C HIS A 250 -13.94 2.26 34.97
N GLU A 251 -12.86 2.91 35.38
CA GLU A 251 -11.87 3.47 34.45
C GLU A 251 -11.22 2.39 33.60
N GLU A 252 -10.86 1.25 34.19
CA GLU A 252 -10.26 0.12 33.48
C GLU A 252 -11.23 -0.48 32.46
N ILE A 253 -12.50 -0.70 32.85
CA ILE A 253 -13.54 -1.17 31.94
C ILE A 253 -13.75 -0.17 30.79
N LYS A 254 -13.69 1.13 31.06
CA LYS A 254 -13.83 2.16 30.02
C LYS A 254 -12.65 2.09 29.04
N ARG A 255 -11.41 1.99 29.53
CA ARG A 255 -10.22 1.83 28.68
C ARG A 255 -10.31 0.56 27.83
N LEU A 256 -10.74 -0.57 28.42
CA LEU A 256 -10.91 -1.82 27.68
C LEU A 256 -11.99 -1.71 26.60
N LYS A 257 -13.11 -1.02 26.87
CA LYS A 257 -14.14 -0.77 25.86
C LYS A 257 -13.62 0.07 24.69
N GLU A 258 -12.84 1.12 24.97
CA GLU A 258 -12.20 1.94 23.94
C GLU A 258 -11.23 1.10 23.11
N GLN A 259 -10.38 0.29 23.74
CA GLN A 259 -9.47 -0.63 23.04
C GLN A 259 -10.20 -1.65 22.16
N VAL A 260 -11.33 -2.20 22.62
CA VAL A 260 -12.15 -3.13 21.83
C VAL A 260 -12.81 -2.42 20.64
N GLN A 261 -13.27 -1.18 20.82
CA GLN A 261 -13.82 -0.39 19.71
C GLN A 261 -12.75 -0.06 18.67
N ASP A 262 -11.56 0.36 19.10
CA ASP A 262 -10.46 0.66 18.19
C ASP A 262 -9.98 -0.62 17.47
N ALA A 263 -9.86 -1.74 18.19
CA ALA A 263 -9.57 -3.04 17.60
C ALA A 263 -10.65 -3.51 16.62
N GLY A 264 -11.90 -3.11 16.83
CA GLY A 264 -13.03 -3.37 15.93
C GLY A 264 -13.02 -2.54 14.65
N ARG A 265 -12.37 -1.36 14.64
CA ARG A 265 -12.24 -0.50 13.44
C ARG A 265 -11.18 -1.02 12.46
N ILE A 266 -10.10 -1.61 12.96
CA ILE A 266 -9.02 -2.18 12.15
C ILE A 266 -9.53 -3.17 11.08
N PRO A 267 -10.38 -4.17 11.39
CA PRO A 267 -10.91 -5.09 10.38
C PRO A 267 -11.85 -4.41 9.39
N GLU A 268 -12.56 -3.36 9.78
CA GLU A 268 -13.42 -2.58 8.88
C GLU A 268 -12.58 -1.79 7.87
N GLU A 269 -11.51 -1.12 8.32
CA GLU A 269 -10.54 -0.44 7.46
C GLU A 269 -9.84 -1.42 6.50
N LEU A 270 -9.43 -2.60 6.99
CA LEU A 270 -8.85 -3.65 6.15
C LEU A 270 -9.86 -4.19 5.11
N ALA A 271 -11.13 -4.34 5.49
CA ALA A 271 -12.18 -4.76 4.56
C ALA A 271 -12.43 -3.71 3.46
N GLU A 272 -12.41 -2.41 3.81
CA GLU A 272 -12.50 -1.34 2.83
C GLU A 272 -11.30 -1.31 1.87
N GLN A 273 -10.08 -1.50 2.40
CA GLN A 273 -8.87 -1.59 1.59
C GLN A 273 -8.93 -2.79 0.63
N HIS A 274 -9.35 -3.95 1.12
CA HIS A 274 -9.52 -5.13 0.29
C HIS A 274 -10.59 -4.92 -0.79
N ALA A 275 -11.71 -4.26 -0.45
CA ALA A 275 -12.75 -3.91 -1.42
C ALA A 275 -12.24 -2.94 -2.50
N LYS A 276 -11.41 -1.95 -2.13
CA LYS A 276 -10.75 -1.04 -3.09
C LYS A 276 -9.80 -1.81 -4.02
N GLN A 277 -8.90 -2.60 -3.46
CA GLN A 277 -7.97 -3.43 -4.22
C GLN A 277 -8.68 -4.39 -5.18
N THR A 278 -9.81 -4.96 -4.77
CA THR A 278 -10.61 -5.85 -5.62
C THR A 278 -11.19 -5.11 -6.84
N ARG A 279 -11.64 -3.85 -6.66
CA ARG A 279 -12.12 -3.01 -7.77
C ARG A 279 -10.98 -2.64 -8.71
N ASP A 280 -9.85 -2.20 -8.17
CA ASP A 280 -8.68 -1.83 -8.97
C ASP A 280 -8.18 -3.03 -9.81
N LEU A 281 -8.19 -4.24 -9.23
CA LEU A 281 -7.84 -5.47 -9.95
C LEU A 281 -8.85 -5.82 -11.04
N ALA A 282 -10.13 -5.52 -10.86
CA ALA A 282 -11.14 -5.73 -11.89
C ALA A 282 -10.93 -4.74 -13.06
N GLU A 283 -10.72 -3.45 -12.77
CA GLU A 283 -10.44 -2.43 -13.78
C GLU A 283 -9.16 -2.73 -14.58
N LEU A 284 -8.10 -3.19 -13.91
CA LEU A 284 -6.86 -3.59 -14.57
C LEU A 284 -7.04 -4.82 -15.47
N ARG A 285 -7.89 -5.79 -15.08
CA ARG A 285 -8.23 -6.94 -15.92
C ARG A 285 -9.00 -6.52 -17.17
N GLU A 286 -10.01 -5.68 -17.01
CA GLU A 286 -10.78 -5.15 -18.14
C GLU A 286 -9.90 -4.34 -19.11
N ALA A 287 -9.01 -3.49 -18.58
CA ALA A 287 -8.06 -2.74 -19.39
C ALA A 287 -7.07 -3.66 -20.14
N HIS A 288 -6.63 -4.75 -19.49
CA HIS A 288 -5.77 -5.74 -20.12
C HIS A 288 -6.48 -6.49 -21.26
N GLU A 289 -7.73 -6.91 -21.06
CA GLU A 289 -8.55 -7.55 -22.09
C GLU A 289 -8.77 -6.62 -23.30
N GLN A 290 -9.08 -5.33 -23.05
CA GLN A 290 -9.21 -4.34 -24.11
C GLN A 290 -7.90 -4.15 -24.90
N LEU A 291 -6.76 -4.12 -24.22
CA LEU A 291 -5.45 -4.02 -24.87
C LEU A 291 -5.15 -5.27 -25.71
N GLN A 292 -5.42 -6.47 -25.19
CA GLN A 292 -5.25 -7.71 -25.94
C GLN A 292 -6.11 -7.73 -27.20
N GLN A 293 -7.37 -7.29 -27.10
CA GLN A 293 -8.28 -7.22 -28.24
C GLN A 293 -7.77 -6.24 -29.31
N ARG A 294 -7.28 -5.06 -28.89
CA ARG A 294 -6.66 -4.10 -29.81
C ARG A 294 -5.40 -4.64 -30.48
N VAL A 295 -4.58 -5.41 -29.76
CA VAL A 295 -3.40 -6.06 -30.35
C VAL A 295 -3.85 -7.07 -31.41
N ALA A 296 -4.80 -7.95 -31.09
CA ALA A 296 -5.34 -8.92 -32.03
C ALA A 296 -5.95 -8.25 -33.28
N ASP A 297 -6.69 -7.15 -33.12
CA ASP A 297 -7.25 -6.38 -34.23
C ASP A 297 -6.15 -5.78 -35.12
N THR A 298 -5.08 -5.24 -34.51
CA THR A 298 -3.95 -4.70 -35.27
C THR A 298 -3.17 -5.78 -36.00
N GLU A 299 -2.98 -6.96 -35.40
CA GLU A 299 -2.34 -8.11 -36.03
C GLU A 299 -3.16 -8.60 -37.22
N HIS A 300 -4.47 -8.75 -37.04
CA HIS A 300 -5.39 -9.13 -38.11
C HIS A 300 -5.35 -8.11 -39.27
N MET A 301 -5.35 -6.80 -38.97
CA MET A 301 -5.20 -5.76 -39.98
C MET A 301 -3.89 -5.88 -40.77
N VAL A 302 -2.78 -6.19 -40.10
CA VAL A 302 -1.47 -6.38 -40.75
C VAL A 302 -1.52 -7.57 -41.70
N ILE A 303 -2.12 -8.69 -41.27
CA ILE A 303 -2.30 -9.89 -42.10
C ILE A 303 -3.13 -9.56 -43.35
N VAL A 304 -4.28 -8.89 -43.18
CA VAL A 304 -5.15 -8.50 -44.30
C VAL A 304 -4.43 -7.53 -45.25
N GLN A 305 -3.66 -6.58 -44.74
CA GLN A 305 -2.86 -5.68 -45.58
C GLN A 305 -1.78 -6.43 -46.35
N GLN A 306 -1.13 -7.42 -45.73
CA GLN A 306 -0.13 -8.24 -46.36
C GLN A 306 -0.74 -9.07 -47.51
N GLN A 307 -1.88 -9.71 -47.28
CA GLN A 307 -2.61 -10.45 -48.33
C GLN A 307 -3.01 -9.55 -49.51
N ARG A 308 -3.55 -8.34 -49.23
CA ARG A 308 -3.90 -7.38 -50.29
C ARG A 308 -2.69 -6.96 -51.13
N ARG A 309 -1.49 -6.88 -50.52
CA ARG A 309 -0.25 -6.56 -51.24
C ARG A 309 0.23 -7.72 -52.09
N GLU A 310 0.13 -8.94 -51.58
CA GLU A 310 0.46 -10.17 -52.32
C GLU A 310 -0.46 -10.35 -53.54
N ASP A 311 -1.75 -10.09 -53.38
CA ASP A 311 -2.73 -10.08 -54.47
C ASP A 311 -2.37 -9.04 -55.55
N MET A 312 -2.02 -7.82 -55.12
CA MET A 312 -1.62 -6.74 -56.02
C MET A 312 -0.32 -7.07 -56.77
N ALA A 313 0.67 -7.62 -56.08
CA ALA A 313 1.91 -8.08 -56.69
C ALA A 313 1.64 -9.15 -57.75
N THR A 314 0.73 -10.10 -57.45
CA THR A 314 0.32 -11.14 -58.39
C THR A 314 -0.36 -10.55 -59.64
N ARG A 315 -1.30 -9.60 -59.47
CA ARG A 315 -1.93 -8.88 -60.59
C ARG A 315 -0.93 -8.11 -61.44
N LEU A 316 0.02 -7.42 -60.82
CA LEU A 316 1.06 -6.67 -61.54
C LEU A 316 1.99 -7.60 -62.33
N ARG A 317 2.34 -8.78 -61.80
CA ARG A 317 3.09 -9.80 -62.55
C ARG A 317 2.34 -10.29 -63.78
N LEU A 318 1.02 -10.49 -63.68
CA LEU A 318 0.18 -10.87 -64.82
C LEU A 318 0.21 -9.79 -65.91
N VAL A 319 -0.03 -8.52 -65.55
CA VAL A 319 0.01 -7.39 -66.49
C VAL A 319 1.39 -7.27 -67.15
N ALA A 320 2.48 -7.40 -66.37
CA ALA A 320 3.82 -7.39 -66.92
C ALA A 320 4.08 -8.57 -67.88
N GLY A 321 3.45 -9.73 -67.64
CA GLY A 321 3.45 -10.87 -68.56
C GLY A 321 2.74 -10.57 -69.88
N GLU A 322 1.53 -9.99 -69.81
CA GLU A 322 0.74 -9.59 -70.98
C GLU A 322 1.46 -8.53 -71.83
N VAL A 323 2.02 -7.49 -71.19
CA VAL A 323 2.81 -6.46 -71.88
C VAL A 323 4.01 -7.09 -72.59
N ARG A 324 4.74 -8.01 -71.92
CA ARG A 324 5.85 -8.74 -72.54
C ARG A 324 5.40 -9.62 -73.72
N GLN A 325 4.20 -10.19 -73.67
CA GLN A 325 3.65 -10.98 -74.77
C GLN A 325 3.22 -10.09 -75.94
N TYR A 326 2.52 -8.99 -75.67
CA TYR A 326 2.11 -8.00 -76.68
C TYR A 326 3.32 -7.42 -77.41
N LEU A 327 4.36 -6.99 -76.66
CA LEU A 327 5.60 -6.49 -77.25
C LEU A 327 6.29 -7.53 -78.15
N ARG A 328 6.27 -8.81 -77.77
CA ARG A 328 6.80 -9.90 -78.61
C ARG A 328 6.01 -10.07 -79.91
N LEU A 329 4.68 -10.00 -79.85
CA LEU A 329 3.81 -10.08 -81.03
C LEU A 329 4.03 -8.89 -81.97
N VAL A 330 4.01 -7.67 -81.44
CA VAL A 330 4.29 -6.43 -82.19
C VAL A 330 5.68 -6.48 -82.85
N ARG A 331 6.71 -6.92 -82.11
CA ARG A 331 8.06 -7.11 -82.66
C ARG A 331 8.07 -8.11 -83.83
N GLY A 332 7.31 -9.21 -83.71
CA GLY A 332 7.17 -10.22 -84.77
C GLY A 332 6.46 -9.67 -86.00
N GLU A 333 5.37 -8.93 -85.84
CA GLU A 333 4.62 -8.31 -86.95
C GLU A 333 5.44 -7.24 -87.67
N ILE A 334 6.15 -6.39 -86.93
CA ILE A 334 7.00 -5.34 -87.50
C ILE A 334 8.15 -5.94 -88.30
N LYS A 335 8.83 -6.96 -87.74
CA LYS A 335 9.87 -7.70 -88.48
C LYS A 335 9.30 -8.35 -89.77
N ARG A 336 8.06 -8.84 -89.73
CA ARG A 336 7.40 -9.47 -90.87
C ARG A 336 6.96 -8.46 -91.95
N LYS A 337 6.51 -7.26 -91.56
CA LYS A 337 6.03 -6.21 -92.48
C LYS A 337 7.14 -5.34 -93.08
N PHE A 338 8.21 -5.09 -92.32
CA PHE A 338 9.24 -4.14 -92.72
C PHE A 338 10.61 -4.79 -93.02
N GLY A 339 10.80 -6.08 -92.73
CA GLY A 339 12.06 -6.80 -93.00
C GLY A 339 13.23 -6.43 -92.06
N TYR A 340 13.15 -5.30 -91.38
CA TYR A 340 14.04 -4.85 -90.30
C TYR A 340 13.23 -4.36 -89.10
N LEU A 341 13.87 -4.30 -87.92
CA LEU A 341 13.23 -3.77 -86.71
C LEU A 341 13.65 -2.30 -86.52
N PRO A 342 12.73 -1.32 -86.51
CA PRO A 342 13.05 0.07 -86.24
C PRO A 342 13.76 0.23 -84.88
N GLU A 343 14.82 1.04 -84.81
CA GLU A 343 15.64 1.24 -83.60
C GLU A 343 14.83 1.65 -82.37
N ALA A 344 13.76 2.43 -82.55
CA ALA A 344 12.84 2.83 -81.48
C ALA A 344 12.19 1.63 -80.73
N ILE A 345 12.08 0.47 -81.38
CA ILE A 345 11.51 -0.77 -80.83
C ILE A 345 12.62 -1.77 -80.49
N ALA A 346 13.83 -1.57 -81.02
CA ALA A 346 15.00 -2.39 -80.76
C ALA A 346 15.64 -2.15 -79.37
N HIS A 347 15.22 -1.11 -78.65
CA HIS A 347 15.67 -0.84 -77.28
C HIS A 347 15.12 -1.84 -76.25
N ALA A 348 15.46 -3.13 -76.41
CA ALA A 348 15.16 -4.19 -75.45
C ALA A 348 15.64 -3.83 -74.03
N GLU A 349 16.75 -3.09 -73.93
CA GLU A 349 17.29 -2.56 -72.66
C GLU A 349 16.40 -1.50 -72.00
N SER A 350 15.63 -0.72 -72.76
CA SER A 350 14.70 0.26 -72.19
C SER A 350 13.47 -0.45 -71.59
N TRP A 351 12.99 -1.49 -72.26
CA TRP A 351 11.89 -2.33 -71.77
C TRP A 351 12.31 -3.21 -70.60
N ALA A 352 13.54 -3.73 -70.60
CA ALA A 352 14.12 -4.43 -69.46
C ALA A 352 14.24 -3.51 -68.24
N ARG A 353 14.71 -2.26 -68.43
CA ARG A 353 14.77 -1.25 -67.36
C ARG A 353 13.39 -0.87 -66.81
N ILE A 354 12.35 -0.80 -67.66
CA ILE A 354 10.98 -0.55 -67.19
C ILE A 354 10.46 -1.75 -66.38
N ALA A 355 10.76 -2.99 -66.82
CA ALA A 355 10.39 -4.20 -66.08
C ALA A 355 11.13 -4.29 -64.73
N GLU A 356 12.44 -4.03 -64.69
CA GLU A 356 13.24 -3.96 -63.46
C GLU A 356 12.79 -2.83 -62.54
N ALA A 357 12.42 -1.66 -63.07
CA ALA A 357 11.87 -0.56 -62.27
C ALA A 357 10.51 -0.92 -61.64
N LEU A 358 9.67 -1.67 -62.35
CA LEU A 358 8.41 -2.19 -61.79
C LEU A 358 8.67 -3.24 -60.69
N GLU A 359 9.68 -4.09 -60.84
CA GLU A 359 10.10 -5.05 -59.81
C GLU A 359 10.74 -4.36 -58.58
N LEU A 360 11.52 -3.31 -58.79
CA LEU A 360 12.11 -2.50 -57.71
C LEU A 360 11.06 -1.70 -56.93
N LEU A 361 10.03 -1.16 -57.59
CA LEU A 361 8.90 -0.52 -56.92
C LEU A 361 8.12 -1.51 -56.04
N LEU A 362 8.04 -2.78 -56.45
CA LEU A 362 7.45 -3.85 -55.63
C LEU A 362 8.31 -4.14 -54.39
N CYS A 363 9.64 -4.26 -54.53
CA CYS A 363 10.55 -4.53 -53.40
C CYS A 363 10.65 -3.35 -52.41
N GLN A 364 10.72 -2.10 -52.87
CA GLN A 364 10.83 -0.93 -51.99
C GLN A 364 9.57 -0.68 -51.14
N SER A 365 8.41 -1.20 -51.57
CA SER A 365 7.19 -1.16 -50.78
C SER A 365 7.18 -2.16 -49.61
N SER A 366 7.99 -3.22 -49.69
CA SER A 366 8.17 -4.24 -48.64
C SER A 366 9.02 -3.71 -47.47
N ASP A 367 10.16 -3.10 -47.75
CA ASP A 367 11.14 -2.72 -46.71
C ASP A 367 10.72 -1.50 -45.88
N ARG A 368 9.93 -0.58 -46.46
CA ARG A 368 9.44 0.61 -45.74
C ARG A 368 8.44 0.30 -44.64
N CYS A 369 7.81 -0.88 -44.63
CA CYS A 369 6.86 -1.26 -43.58
C CYS A 369 7.55 -1.96 -42.40
N VAL A 370 8.56 -2.81 -42.65
CA VAL A 370 9.31 -3.51 -41.58
C VAL A 370 10.11 -2.51 -40.74
N ALA A 371 10.70 -1.49 -41.37
CA ALA A 371 11.45 -0.44 -40.67
C ALA A 371 10.56 0.44 -39.77
N ARG A 372 9.25 0.54 -40.04
CA ARG A 372 8.32 1.34 -39.23
C ARG A 372 7.75 0.58 -38.03
N GLY A 373 7.74 -0.75 -38.07
CA GLY A 373 7.33 -1.60 -36.94
C GLY A 373 8.39 -1.73 -35.83
N ARG A 374 9.68 -1.68 -36.17
CA ARG A 374 10.78 -1.77 -35.18
C ARG A 374 11.19 -0.43 -34.54
N GLY A 375 10.65 0.69 -35.02
CA GLY A 375 11.03 2.04 -34.56
C GLY A 375 10.23 2.60 -33.38
N ASN A 376 9.14 1.94 -32.97
CA ASN A 376 8.23 2.43 -31.90
C ASN A 376 8.37 1.68 -30.56
N GLY A 377 9.44 0.89 -30.39
CA GLY A 377 9.76 0.21 -29.13
C GLY A 377 11.05 0.74 -28.51
N LYS A 378 11.08 2.00 -28.11
CA LYS A 378 12.01 2.56 -27.12
C LYS A 378 11.34 3.67 -26.34
#